data_AF-A0A5M6CP06-F1
#
_entry.id   AF-A0A5M6CP06-F1
#
_cell.length_a   1.000
_cell.length_b   1.000
_cell.length_c   1.000
_cell.angle_alpha   90.00
_cell.angle_beta   90.00
_cell.angle_gamma   90.00
#
_symmetry.space_group_name_H-M   'P 1'
#
loop_
_entity.id
_entity.type
_entity.pdbx_description
1 polymer ?
#
loop_
_entity_poly.entity_id
_entity_poly.type
_entity_poly.pdbx_seq_one_letter_code
_entity_poly.pdbx_strand_id
1 'polypeptide(L)'
;MEALGYSSISEMWDDFKKGEFQQIAALVKFIRIGNRLFSALKSHDWDKVAKIYNGAAYKEMTVKWKREPYDVNLRKAYEKFEI
;
A
#
# COMPACT_ATOMS: atom_id res chain seq x y z
N MET A 1 5.23 14.24 -1.37
CA MET A 1 6.22 14.49 -2.43
C MET A 1 7.60 14.55 -1.84
N GLU A 2 7.85 15.53 -0.97
CA GLU A 2 9.17 15.78 -0.38
C GLU A 2 9.72 14.58 0.41
N ALA A 3 8.89 13.92 1.23
CA ALA A 3 9.29 12.71 1.94
C ALA A 3 9.75 11.56 1.00
N LEU A 4 9.25 11.52 -0.24
CA LEU A 4 9.63 10.52 -1.25
C LEU A 4 10.84 10.96 -2.10
N GLY A 5 11.35 12.17 -1.88
CA GLY A 5 12.45 12.77 -2.61
C GLY A 5 12.06 13.57 -3.85
N TYR A 6 10.77 13.93 -4.00
CA TYR A 6 10.31 14.78 -5.09
C TYR A 6 10.07 16.21 -4.62
N SER A 7 10.61 17.18 -5.36
CA SER A 7 10.51 18.62 -5.10
C SER A 7 9.14 19.19 -5.46
N SER A 8 8.39 18.51 -6.33
CA SER A 8 7.04 18.91 -6.73
C SER A 8 6.16 17.73 -7.12
N ILE A 9 4.85 17.98 -7.24
CA ILE A 9 3.91 16.98 -7.79
C ILE A 9 4.16 16.71 -9.28
N SER A 10 4.59 17.71 -10.05
CA SER A 10 4.92 17.53 -11.47
C SER A 10 6.10 16.59 -11.63
N GLU A 11 7.13 16.75 -10.79
CA GLU A 11 8.31 15.88 -10.82
C GLU A 11 7.96 14.41 -10.49
N MET A 12 7.16 14.17 -9.45
CA MET A 12 6.68 12.81 -9.15
C MET A 12 5.86 12.25 -10.31
N TRP A 13 4.97 13.06 -10.89
CA TRP A 13 4.12 12.66 -12.00
C TRP A 13 4.93 12.28 -13.23
N ASP A 14 5.94 13.08 -13.58
CA ASP A 14 6.83 12.81 -14.71
C ASP A 14 7.71 11.58 -14.47
N ASP A 15 8.10 11.31 -13.21
CA ASP A 15 8.79 10.06 -12.86
C ASP A 15 7.87 8.84 -12.99
N PHE A 16 6.62 8.93 -12.55
CA PHE A 16 5.65 7.82 -12.60
C PHE A 16 5.23 7.47 -14.03
N LYS A 17 5.31 8.42 -14.97
CA LYS A 17 5.10 8.17 -16.41
C LYS A 17 6.19 7.29 -17.03
N LYS A 18 7.37 7.18 -16.41
CA LYS A 18 8.47 6.36 -16.95
C LYS A 18 8.16 4.86 -16.88
N GLY A 19 7.29 4.44 -15.96
CA GLY A 19 6.79 3.07 -15.91
C GLY A 19 6.48 2.57 -14.50
N GLU A 20 6.06 1.31 -14.45
CA GLU A 20 5.65 0.62 -13.22
C GLU A 20 6.80 0.53 -12.19
N PHE A 21 8.05 0.41 -12.64
CA PHE A 21 9.20 0.37 -11.74
C PHE A 21 9.28 1.61 -10.85
N GLN A 22 9.13 2.81 -11.41
CA GLN A 22 9.15 4.07 -10.66
C GLN A 22 7.97 4.16 -9.69
N GLN A 23 6.79 3.71 -10.11
CA GLN A 23 5.60 3.67 -9.27
C GLN A 23 5.79 2.74 -8.06
N ILE A 24 6.31 1.53 -8.28
CA ILE A 24 6.60 0.56 -7.22
C ILE A 24 7.75 1.04 -6.31
N ALA A 25 8.81 1.63 -6.87
CA ALA A 25 9.92 2.17 -6.09
C ALA A 25 9.43 3.27 -5.14
N ALA A 26 8.55 4.17 -5.60
CA ALA A 26 7.95 5.20 -4.78
C ALA A 26 7.01 4.62 -3.70
N LEU A 27 6.22 3.59 -4.02
CA LEU A 27 5.41 2.85 -3.05
C LEU A 27 6.27 2.22 -1.94
N VAL A 28 7.37 1.56 -2.30
CA VAL A 28 8.31 0.97 -1.34
C VAL A 28 8.91 2.04 -0.43
N LYS A 29 9.33 3.19 -0.98
CA LYS A 29 9.81 4.32 -0.18
C LYS A 29 8.73 4.82 0.78
N PHE A 30 7.51 5.02 0.29
CA PHE A 30 6.36 5.46 1.11
C PHE A 30 6.13 4.52 2.30
N ILE A 31 6.11 3.21 2.04
CA ILE A 31 5.96 2.20 3.09
C ILE A 31 7.10 2.31 4.11
N ARG A 32 8.36 2.41 3.67
CA ARG A 32 9.53 2.46 4.55
C ARG A 32 9.60 3.71 5.43
N ILE A 33 9.11 4.85 4.94
CA ILE A 33 9.01 6.09 5.73
C ILE A 33 7.91 5.97 6.80
N GLY A 34 6.81 5.28 6.47
CA GLY A 34 5.70 5.05 7.38
C GLY A 34 5.98 3.92 8.37
N ASN A 35 6.60 4.23 9.51
CA ASN A 35 6.93 3.23 10.55
C ASN A 35 5.78 2.29 10.94
N ARG A 36 4.54 2.81 10.98
CA ARG A 36 3.35 2.02 11.34
C ARG A 36 2.93 1.01 10.26
N LEU A 37 2.94 1.43 8.99
CA LEU A 37 2.59 0.55 7.86
C LEU A 37 3.69 -0.48 7.65
N PHE A 38 4.95 -0.05 7.70
CA PHE A 38 6.10 -0.94 7.61
C PHE A 38 6.08 -2.01 8.70
N SER A 39 5.85 -1.61 9.95
CA SER A 39 5.73 -2.56 11.07
C SER A 39 4.57 -3.54 10.89
N ALA A 40 3.40 -3.08 10.44
CA ALA A 40 2.23 -3.95 10.21
C ALA A 40 2.49 -4.98 9.08
N LEU A 41 3.17 -4.56 8.00
CA LEU A 41 3.60 -5.48 6.94
C LEU A 41 4.60 -6.51 7.46
N LYS A 42 5.60 -6.08 8.23
CA LYS A 42 6.63 -6.97 8.81
C LYS A 42 6.06 -7.99 9.80
N SER A 43 4.93 -7.69 10.44
CA SER A 43 4.24 -8.58 11.38
C SER A 43 3.06 -9.33 10.77
N HIS A 44 2.83 -9.22 9.45
CA HIS A 44 1.70 -9.83 8.74
C HIS A 44 0.32 -9.48 9.35
N ASP A 45 0.20 -8.28 9.91
CA ASP A 45 -1.06 -7.78 10.48
C ASP A 45 -1.92 -7.19 9.35
N TRP A 46 -2.55 -8.08 8.58
CA TRP A 46 -3.26 -7.73 7.35
C TRP A 46 -4.45 -6.78 7.57
N ASP A 47 -5.12 -6.87 8.73
CA ASP A 47 -6.17 -5.93 9.13
C ASP A 47 -5.60 -4.52 9.31
N LYS A 48 -4.50 -4.40 10.05
CA LYS A 48 -3.82 -3.12 10.28
C LYS A 48 -3.20 -2.55 9.01
N VAL A 49 -2.64 -3.39 8.15
CA VAL A 49 -2.17 -2.98 6.80
C VAL A 49 -3.34 -2.39 6.02
N ALA A 50 -4.46 -3.12 5.92
CA ALA A 50 -5.64 -2.67 5.19
C ALA A 50 -6.22 -1.38 5.78
N LYS A 51 -6.28 -1.25 7.10
CA LYS A 51 -6.77 -0.06 7.81
C LYS A 51 -5.88 1.17 7.59
N ILE A 52 -4.56 1.01 7.66
CA ILE A 52 -3.62 2.13 7.47
C ILE A 52 -3.62 2.59 6.01
N TYR A 53 -3.62 1.67 5.06
CA TYR A 53 -3.47 1.98 3.64
C TYR A 53 -4.79 2.37 2.96
N ASN A 54 -5.87 1.62 3.21
CA ASN A 54 -7.18 1.84 2.57
C ASN A 54 -8.15 2.68 3.43
N GLY A 55 -7.80 2.95 4.68
CA GLY A 55 -8.60 3.74 5.61
C GLY A 55 -9.45 2.91 6.58
N ALA A 56 -9.94 3.55 7.65
CA ALA A 56 -10.68 2.87 8.72
C ALA A 56 -11.97 2.19 8.26
N ALA A 57 -12.62 2.74 7.24
CA ALA A 57 -13.86 2.23 6.68
C ALA A 57 -13.66 1.12 5.62
N TYR A 58 -12.46 0.56 5.46
CA TYR A 58 -12.17 -0.34 4.33
C TYR A 58 -13.11 -1.56 4.24
N LYS A 59 -13.54 -2.12 5.38
CA LYS A 59 -14.51 -3.24 5.44
C LYS A 59 -15.93 -2.81 5.07
N GLU A 60 -16.35 -1.61 5.48
CA GLU A 60 -17.66 -1.08 5.11
C GLU A 60 -17.74 -0.87 3.60
N MET A 61 -16.65 -0.36 3.01
CA MET A 61 -16.55 -0.14 1.57
C MET A 61 -16.62 -1.46 0.77
N THR A 62 -16.10 -2.56 1.31
CA THR A 62 -16.16 -3.86 0.62
C THR A 62 -17.57 -4.43 0.58
N VAL A 63 -18.40 -4.16 1.58
CA VAL A 63 -19.84 -4.48 1.56
C VAL A 63 -20.53 -3.67 0.45
N LYS A 64 -20.28 -2.35 0.41
CA LYS A 64 -20.84 -1.46 -0.63
C LYS A 64 -20.45 -1.90 -2.05
N TRP A 65 -19.21 -2.31 -2.24
CA TRP A 65 -18.68 -2.73 -3.54
C TRP A 65 -18.91 -4.20 -3.88
N LYS A 66 -19.48 -5.00 -2.97
CA LYS A 66 -19.63 -6.45 -3.10
C LYS A 66 -18.29 -7.14 -3.44
N ARG A 67 -17.23 -6.79 -2.70
CA ARG A 67 -15.86 -7.32 -2.88
C ARG A 67 -15.36 -8.01 -1.62
N GLU A 68 -14.36 -8.87 -1.79
CA GLU A 68 -13.62 -9.45 -0.67
C GLU A 68 -12.82 -8.35 0.07
N PRO A 69 -12.81 -8.33 1.41
CA PRO A 69 -12.00 -7.40 2.18
C PRO A 69 -10.51 -7.42 1.84
N TYR A 70 -9.86 -6.25 1.89
CA TYR A 70 -8.45 -6.10 1.52
C TYR A 70 -7.50 -6.94 2.40
N ASP A 71 -7.77 -7.06 3.69
CA ASP A 71 -7.02 -7.90 4.62
C ASP A 71 -7.08 -9.38 4.27
N VAL A 72 -8.24 -9.86 3.84
CA VAL A 72 -8.42 -11.26 3.39
C VAL A 72 -7.65 -11.52 2.10
N ASN A 73 -7.76 -10.61 1.11
CA ASN A 73 -7.01 -10.71 -0.13
C ASN A 73 -5.50 -10.69 0.08
N LEU A 74 -5.01 -9.78 0.93
CA LEU A 74 -3.58 -9.69 1.27
C LEU A 74 -3.08 -10.98 1.92
N ARG A 75 -3.83 -11.54 2.88
CA ARG A 75 -3.52 -12.82 3.52
C ARG A 75 -3.41 -13.95 2.51
N LYS A 76 -4.44 -14.14 1.68
CA LYS A 76 -4.47 -15.21 0.66
C LYS A 76 -3.32 -15.07 -0.32
N ALA A 77 -3.00 -13.85 -0.74
CA ALA A 77 -1.88 -13.61 -1.63
C ALA A 77 -0.55 -13.98 -0.97
N TYR A 78 -0.34 -13.56 0.28
CA TYR A 78 0.86 -13.93 1.04
C TYR A 78 0.99 -15.46 1.16
N GLU A 79 -0.05 -16.14 1.64
CA GLU A 79 -0.08 -17.60 1.80
C GLU A 79 0.14 -18.35 0.47
N LYS A 80 -0.27 -17.78 -0.66
CA LYS A 80 -0.07 -18.36 -1.99
C LYS A 80 1.37 -18.25 -2.49
N PHE A 81 2.08 -17.19 -2.11
CA PHE A 81 3.42 -16.87 -2.63
C PHE A 81 4.55 -17.11 -1.61
N GLU A 82 4.23 -17.36 -0.35
CA GLU A 82 5.14 -17.96 0.62
C GLU A 82 5.56 -19.35 0.12
N ILE A 83 6.87 -19.55 -0.01
CA ILE A 83 7.50 -20.84 -0.31
C ILE A 83 7.99 -21.44 1.00
#